data_AF-A0A948F2L4-F1
#
_entry.id   AF-A0A948F2L4-F1
#
_cell.length_a   1.000
_cell.length_b   1.000
_cell.length_c   1.000
_cell.angle_alpha   90.00
_cell.angle_beta   90.00
_cell.angle_gamma   90.00
#
_symmetry.space_group_name_H-M   'P 1'
#
loop_
_entity.id
_entity.type
_entity.pdbx_description
1 polymer ?
#
loop_
_entity_poly.entity_id
_entity_poly.type
_entity_poly.pdbx_seq_one_letter_code
_entity_poly.pdbx_strand_id
1 'polypeptide(L)'
;MPHKKTPILPDIKLKYSERRRTPAFTGITCAACRRKNVKIGSAIDAYTANPKFVCEECTIFHYQIDNGISSLKAAASRRRRIFDVPYLFNEMFTDRYMAQFGHSSLDDLEDSNLSDILEASGDLYNYLYTKEDKMRLEKIEDQKEIEWEFSQVLSNLDLSRIFPHKKVR
;
A
#
# COMPACT_ATOMS: atom_id res chain seq x y z
N MET A 1 3.09 -16.59 31.02
CA MET A 1 2.05 -16.84 29.99
C MET A 1 2.75 -17.14 28.68
N PRO A 2 2.49 -18.26 27.98
CA PRO A 2 3.09 -18.50 26.68
C PRO A 2 2.60 -17.42 25.72
N HIS A 3 3.53 -16.64 25.15
CA HIS A 3 3.22 -15.64 24.14
C HIS A 3 2.55 -16.35 22.95
N LYS A 4 1.25 -16.10 22.73
CA LYS A 4 0.52 -16.63 21.57
C LYS A 4 1.27 -16.19 20.31
N LYS A 5 1.71 -17.15 19.49
CA LYS A 5 2.43 -16.86 18.25
C LYS A 5 1.57 -15.96 17.36
N THR A 6 2.12 -14.83 16.93
CA THR A 6 1.47 -13.96 15.96
C THR A 6 1.47 -14.65 14.59
N PRO A 7 0.31 -14.80 13.92
CA PRO A 7 0.25 -15.44 12.61
C PRO A 7 1.00 -14.60 11.56
N ILE A 8 1.62 -15.30 10.61
CA ILE A 8 2.22 -14.71 9.42
C ILE A 8 1.11 -14.61 8.38
N LEU A 9 0.78 -13.40 7.96
CA LEU A 9 -0.27 -13.16 6.97
C LEU A 9 0.23 -13.51 5.57
N PRO A 10 -0.64 -14.04 4.69
CA PRO A 10 -0.29 -14.26 3.29
C PRO A 10 -0.05 -12.93 2.56
N ASP A 11 0.81 -12.99 1.55
CA ASP A 11 1.07 -11.86 0.66
C ASP A 11 -0.19 -11.50 -0.15
N ILE A 12 -0.50 -10.22 -0.28
CA ILE A 12 -1.50 -9.74 -1.23
C ILE A 12 -0.88 -9.79 -2.63
N LYS A 13 -1.63 -10.33 -3.59
CA LYS A 13 -1.28 -10.34 -5.00
C LYS A 13 -1.84 -9.09 -5.65
N LEU A 14 -0.92 -8.25 -6.13
CA LEU A 14 -1.19 -7.00 -6.84
C LEU A 14 -0.91 -7.20 -8.34
N LYS A 15 -1.78 -6.67 -9.21
CA LYS A 15 -1.74 -6.79 -10.69
C LYS A 15 -0.74 -5.83 -11.34
N TYR A 16 -0.67 -4.60 -10.83
CA TYR A 16 0.00 -3.46 -11.45
C TYR A 16 1.19 -2.98 -10.61
N SER A 17 1.09 -3.12 -9.29
CA SER A 17 2.16 -2.71 -8.38
C SER A 17 3.25 -3.76 -8.29
N GLU A 18 4.27 -3.66 -9.13
CA GLU A 18 5.46 -4.51 -9.00
C GLU A 18 6.32 -4.11 -7.81
N ARG A 19 6.75 -5.12 -7.04
CA ARG A 19 7.76 -4.93 -6.00
C ARG A 19 9.08 -4.55 -6.65
N ARG A 20 9.51 -3.30 -6.49
CA ARG A 20 10.89 -2.91 -6.80
C ARG A 20 11.86 -3.78 -6.00
N ARG A 21 12.60 -4.64 -6.71
CA ARG A 21 13.60 -5.56 -6.12
C ARG A 21 14.92 -4.84 -5.82
N THR A 22 15.19 -3.74 -6.50
CA THR A 22 16.40 -2.94 -6.36
C THR A 22 16.19 -1.72 -5.45
N PRO A 23 17.19 -1.34 -4.63
CA PRO A 23 17.13 -0.11 -3.84
C PRO A 23 16.99 1.09 -4.78
N ALA A 24 16.00 1.96 -4.52
CA ALA A 24 15.80 3.18 -5.30
C ALA A 24 16.94 4.22 -5.11
N PHE A 25 17.78 4.03 -4.09
CA PHE A 25 18.83 4.96 -3.71
C PHE A 25 20.13 4.22 -3.36
N THR A 26 21.25 4.66 -3.94
CA THR A 26 22.59 4.20 -3.60
C THR A 26 23.26 5.19 -2.64
N GLY A 27 24.28 4.76 -1.87
CA GLY A 27 25.03 5.65 -0.97
C GLY A 27 24.36 5.95 0.38
N ILE A 28 23.16 5.42 0.64
CA ILE A 28 22.46 5.64 1.92
C ILE A 28 23.05 4.75 3.03
N THR A 29 23.25 5.35 4.19
CA THR A 29 23.63 4.67 5.43
C THR A 29 22.46 4.65 6.40
N CYS A 30 22.10 3.47 6.89
CA CYS A 30 21.05 3.32 7.90
C CYS A 30 21.43 4.07 9.19
N ALA A 31 20.55 4.93 9.67
CA ALA A 31 20.74 5.68 10.92
C ALA A 31 20.77 4.77 12.15
N ALA A 32 20.06 3.63 12.12
CA ALA A 32 19.97 2.69 13.24
C ALA A 32 21.15 1.70 13.30
N CYS A 33 21.44 0.99 12.20
CA CYS A 33 22.47 -0.07 12.19
C CYS A 33 23.75 0.28 11.41
N ARG A 34 23.87 1.50 10.87
CA ARG A 34 25.04 1.99 10.12
C ARG A 34 25.43 1.20 8.86
N ARG A 35 24.62 0.23 8.42
CA ARG A 35 24.81 -0.48 7.14
C ARG A 35 24.64 0.48 5.96
N LYS A 36 25.50 0.34 4.95
CA LYS A 36 25.52 1.13 3.71
C LYS A 36 24.76 0.41 2.58
N ASN A 37 24.33 1.17 1.57
CA ASN A 37 23.64 0.66 0.37
C ASN A 37 22.43 -0.22 0.72
N VAL A 38 21.68 0.22 1.71
CA VAL A 38 20.51 -0.49 2.24
C VAL A 38 19.24 -0.12 1.49
N LYS A 39 18.28 -1.04 1.43
CA LYS A 39 16.89 -0.70 1.08
C LYS A 39 16.27 0.11 2.23
N ILE A 40 15.75 1.29 1.91
CA ILE A 40 15.10 2.17 2.88
C ILE A 40 13.76 1.55 3.30
N GLY A 41 13.54 1.45 4.61
CA GLY A 41 12.27 1.05 5.21
C GLY A 41 11.44 2.24 5.70
N SER A 42 12.10 3.25 6.26
CA SER A 42 11.48 4.48 6.74
C SER A 42 12.47 5.64 6.75
N ALA A 43 11.94 6.86 6.84
CA ALA A 43 12.72 8.07 7.10
C ALA A 43 12.23 8.71 8.41
N ILE A 44 13.16 9.11 9.27
CA ILE A 44 12.92 9.92 10.46
C ILE A 44 13.13 11.38 10.05
N ASP A 45 12.26 12.27 10.54
CA ASP A 45 12.29 13.71 10.25
C ASP A 45 12.25 14.03 8.75
N ALA A 46 11.36 13.35 8.02
CA ALA A 46 11.21 13.43 6.56
C ALA A 46 10.93 14.85 6.03
N TYR A 47 10.45 15.76 6.87
CA TYR A 47 10.14 17.15 6.52
C TYR A 47 11.33 18.12 6.67
N THR A 48 12.49 17.63 7.09
CA THR A 48 13.71 18.42 7.22
C THR A 48 14.61 18.24 5.99
N ALA A 49 15.51 19.19 5.75
CA ALA A 49 16.49 19.08 4.66
C ALA A 49 17.51 17.94 4.82
N ASN A 50 17.58 17.31 6.01
CA ASN A 50 18.53 16.24 6.34
C ASN A 50 17.83 15.04 6.99
N PRO A 51 16.97 14.32 6.24
CA PRO A 51 16.24 13.18 6.78
C PRO A 51 17.18 12.04 7.18
N LYS A 52 16.88 11.37 8.28
CA LYS A 52 17.63 10.18 8.73
C LYS A 52 16.94 8.91 8.23
N PHE A 53 17.57 8.22 7.30
CA PHE A 53 17.00 6.99 6.71
C PHE A 53 17.28 5.75 7.57
N VAL A 54 16.28 4.88 7.71
CA VAL A 54 16.37 3.59 8.42
C VAL A 54 16.14 2.47 7.41
N CYS A 55 16.97 1.41 7.46
CA CYS A 55 16.81 0.27 6.56
C CYS A 55 15.56 -0.55 6.88
N GLU A 56 15.03 -1.24 5.88
CA GLU A 56 13.83 -2.08 5.99
C GLU A 56 13.91 -3.08 7.15
N GLU A 57 15.06 -3.73 7.34
CA GLU A 57 15.25 -4.66 8.46
C GLU A 57 15.13 -3.99 9.84
N CYS A 58 15.74 -2.81 10.04
CA CYS A 58 15.63 -2.07 11.29
C CYS A 58 14.20 -1.55 11.50
N THR A 59 13.54 -1.11 10.44
CA THR A 59 12.14 -0.66 10.52
C THR A 59 11.22 -1.82 10.90
N ILE A 60 11.41 -3.02 10.34
CA ILE A 60 10.65 -4.22 10.70
C ILE A 60 10.92 -4.63 12.15
N PHE A 61 12.18 -4.57 12.58
CA PHE A 61 12.58 -4.89 13.96
C PHE A 61 11.92 -3.95 14.98
N HIS A 62 11.96 -2.63 14.76
CA HIS A 62 11.27 -1.69 15.64
C HIS A 62 9.75 -1.91 15.59
N TYR A 63 9.16 -2.10 14.41
CA TYR A 63 7.73 -2.41 14.28
C TYR A 63 7.34 -3.68 15.06
N GLN A 64 8.21 -4.71 15.07
CA GLN A 64 8.00 -5.91 15.87
C GLN A 64 7.90 -5.59 17.37
N ILE A 65 8.86 -4.80 17.89
CA ILE A 65 8.91 -4.42 19.30
C ILE A 65 7.70 -3.57 19.68
N ASP A 66 7.44 -2.51 18.91
CA ASP A 66 6.39 -1.53 19.18
C ASP A 66 4.99 -2.17 19.22
N ASN A 67 4.79 -3.25 18.46
CA ASN A 67 3.51 -3.95 18.36
C ASN A 67 3.48 -5.30 19.09
N GLY A 68 4.52 -5.65 19.86
CA GLY A 68 4.58 -6.91 20.62
C GLY A 68 4.45 -8.17 19.75
N ILE A 69 4.97 -8.13 18.53
CA ILE A 69 4.84 -9.23 17.55
C ILE A 69 5.89 -10.31 17.83
N SER A 70 5.46 -11.57 17.79
CA SER A 70 6.30 -12.69 18.25
C SER A 70 7.48 -13.04 17.34
N SER A 71 7.54 -12.53 16.10
CA SER A 71 8.64 -12.80 15.17
C SER A 71 8.82 -11.70 14.13
N LEU A 72 10.05 -11.53 13.63
CA LEU A 72 10.38 -10.64 12.52
C LEU A 72 9.57 -10.96 11.26
N LYS A 73 9.32 -12.24 10.98
CA LYS A 73 8.56 -12.65 9.78
C LYS A 73 7.09 -12.22 9.86
N ALA A 74 6.46 -12.36 11.03
CA ALA A 74 5.09 -11.88 11.24
C ALA A 74 5.02 -10.35 11.24
N ALA A 75 6.05 -9.68 11.77
CA ALA A 75 6.16 -8.22 11.74
C ALA A 75 6.30 -7.71 10.30
N ALA A 76 7.14 -8.35 9.49
CA ALA A 76 7.32 -8.04 8.08
C ALA A 76 6.02 -8.22 7.29
N SER A 77 5.32 -9.35 7.48
CA SER A 77 4.04 -9.59 6.79
C SER A 77 3.00 -8.54 7.17
N ARG A 78 2.86 -8.20 8.46
CA ARG A 78 1.88 -7.20 8.92
C ARG A 78 2.21 -5.80 8.44
N ARG A 79 3.47 -5.38 8.57
CA ARG A 79 3.90 -4.06 8.11
C ARG A 79 3.67 -3.88 6.61
N ARG A 80 3.87 -4.93 5.83
CA ARG A 80 3.60 -4.90 4.39
C ARG A 80 2.13 -4.62 4.08
N ARG A 81 1.20 -5.16 4.86
CA ARG A 81 -0.25 -4.97 4.65
C ARG A 81 -0.69 -3.51 4.73
N ILE A 82 0.03 -2.68 5.50
CA ILE A 82 -0.16 -1.22 5.57
C ILE A 82 -0.07 -0.57 4.19
N PHE A 83 0.74 -1.13 3.29
CA PHE A 83 0.93 -0.64 1.92
C PHE A 83 0.12 -1.46 0.91
N ASP A 84 0.14 -2.79 1.02
CA ASP A 84 -0.48 -3.65 0.02
C ASP A 84 -2.03 -3.51 -0.02
N VAL A 85 -2.68 -3.27 1.13
CA VAL A 85 -4.15 -3.09 1.19
C VAL A 85 -4.62 -1.85 0.43
N PRO A 86 -4.08 -0.63 0.66
CA PRO A 86 -4.46 0.53 -0.14
C PRO A 86 -4.05 0.40 -1.61
N TYR A 87 -2.95 -0.29 -1.93
CA TYR A 87 -2.61 -0.58 -3.32
C TYR A 87 -3.65 -1.49 -3.99
N LEU A 88 -4.13 -2.53 -3.30
CA LEU A 88 -5.21 -3.37 -3.81
C LEU A 88 -6.48 -2.54 -4.09
N PHE A 89 -6.82 -1.60 -3.21
CA PHE A 89 -7.95 -0.68 -3.46
C PHE A 89 -7.73 0.16 -4.72
N ASN A 90 -6.54 0.74 -4.88
CA ASN A 90 -6.19 1.51 -6.07
C ASN A 90 -6.28 0.67 -7.36
N GLU A 91 -5.83 -0.59 -7.35
CA GLU A 91 -5.93 -1.45 -8.54
C GLU A 91 -7.39 -1.75 -8.91
N MET A 92 -8.23 -2.05 -7.92
CA MET A 92 -9.66 -2.27 -8.15
C MET A 92 -10.38 -1.00 -8.65
N PHE A 93 -10.00 0.16 -8.13
CA PHE A 93 -10.51 1.44 -8.61
C PHE A 93 -10.07 1.70 -10.06
N THR A 94 -8.81 1.38 -10.38
CA THR A 94 -8.24 1.53 -11.72
C THR A 94 -8.93 0.59 -12.71
N ASP A 95 -9.18 -0.66 -12.34
CA ASP A 95 -9.96 -1.61 -13.15
C ASP A 95 -11.34 -1.04 -13.47
N ARG A 96 -12.01 -0.43 -12.48
CA ARG A 96 -13.33 0.19 -12.68
C ARG A 96 -13.24 1.40 -13.61
N TYR A 97 -12.22 2.24 -13.45
CA TYR A 97 -11.96 3.37 -14.36
C TYR A 97 -11.82 2.89 -15.80
N MET A 98 -10.94 1.91 -16.03
CA MET A 98 -10.69 1.37 -17.36
C MET A 98 -11.96 0.78 -17.97
N ALA A 99 -12.74 0.02 -17.20
CA ALA A 99 -14.02 -0.53 -17.65
C ALA A 99 -15.03 0.57 -18.02
N GLN A 100 -15.12 1.66 -17.26
CA GLN A 100 -16.08 2.74 -17.50
C GLN A 100 -15.69 3.66 -18.67
N PHE A 101 -14.40 3.87 -18.91
CA PHE A 101 -13.90 4.77 -19.97
C PHE A 101 -13.36 4.04 -21.21
N GLY A 102 -13.50 2.71 -21.25
CA GLY A 102 -13.20 1.90 -22.43
C GLY A 102 -11.72 1.68 -22.69
N HIS A 103 -10.92 1.51 -21.63
CA HIS A 103 -9.51 1.13 -21.71
C HIS A 103 -9.35 -0.38 -21.47
N SER A 104 -8.53 -1.04 -22.27
CA SER A 104 -8.32 -2.49 -22.17
C SER A 104 -7.14 -2.89 -21.30
N SER A 105 -6.20 -1.96 -21.09
CA SER A 105 -4.99 -2.16 -20.31
C SER A 105 -4.49 -0.85 -19.70
N LEU A 106 -3.60 -0.94 -18.70
CA LEU A 106 -2.93 0.23 -18.14
C LEU A 106 -2.09 0.99 -19.18
N ASP A 107 -1.51 0.27 -20.15
CA ASP A 107 -0.67 0.86 -21.20
C ASP A 107 -1.48 1.78 -22.14
N ASP A 108 -2.82 1.68 -22.11
CA ASP A 108 -3.74 2.54 -22.85
C ASP A 108 -4.01 3.88 -22.13
N LEU A 109 -3.48 4.07 -20.92
CA LEU A 109 -3.69 5.27 -20.11
C LEU A 109 -2.54 6.25 -20.29
N GLU A 110 -2.87 7.52 -20.51
CA GLU A 110 -1.90 8.62 -20.41
C GLU A 110 -1.38 8.76 -18.97
N ASP A 111 -0.12 9.17 -18.80
CA ASP A 111 0.51 9.38 -17.49
C ASP A 111 -0.28 10.34 -16.58
N SER A 112 -0.95 11.34 -17.18
CA SER A 112 -1.86 12.26 -16.49
C SER A 112 -3.04 11.51 -15.88
N ASN A 113 -3.64 10.57 -16.60
CA ASN A 113 -4.75 9.75 -16.09
C ASN A 113 -4.28 8.86 -14.93
N LEU A 114 -3.09 8.26 -15.05
CA LEU A 114 -2.55 7.44 -13.96
C LEU A 114 -2.36 8.25 -12.68
N SER A 115 -1.87 9.48 -12.80
CA SER A 115 -1.71 10.40 -11.67
C SER A 115 -3.07 10.77 -11.06
N ASP A 116 -4.04 11.15 -11.89
CA ASP A 116 -5.39 11.50 -11.45
C ASP A 116 -6.10 10.30 -10.76
N ILE A 117 -5.92 9.09 -11.28
CA ILE A 117 -6.46 7.85 -10.71
C ILE A 117 -5.83 7.56 -9.34
N LEU A 118 -4.50 7.68 -9.23
CA LEU A 118 -3.79 7.46 -7.97
C LEU A 118 -4.25 8.45 -6.89
N GLU A 119 -4.33 9.74 -7.22
CA GLU A 119 -4.80 10.77 -6.30
C GLU A 119 -6.26 10.53 -5.88
N ALA A 120 -7.17 10.39 -6.84
CA ALA A 120 -8.59 10.20 -6.55
C ALA A 120 -8.86 8.92 -5.74
N SER A 121 -8.18 7.82 -6.06
CA SER A 121 -8.33 6.57 -5.31
C SER A 121 -7.78 6.69 -3.88
N GLY A 122 -6.67 7.41 -3.69
CA GLY A 122 -6.09 7.65 -2.36
C GLY A 122 -7.01 8.50 -1.49
N ASP A 123 -7.57 9.57 -2.05
CA ASP A 123 -8.54 10.43 -1.37
C ASP A 123 -9.81 9.68 -1.02
N LEU A 124 -10.34 8.90 -1.97
CA LEU A 124 -11.52 8.09 -1.72
C LEU A 124 -11.27 7.04 -0.64
N TYR A 125 -10.13 6.34 -0.67
CA TYR A 125 -9.76 5.37 0.36
C TYR A 125 -9.67 6.04 1.75
N ASN A 126 -9.09 7.24 1.81
CA ASN A 126 -8.97 7.99 3.06
C ASN A 126 -10.31 8.53 3.57
N TYR A 127 -11.21 8.89 2.65
CA TYR A 127 -12.56 9.33 2.99
C TYR A 127 -13.44 8.18 3.50
N LEU A 128 -13.35 7.01 2.88
CA LEU A 128 -14.20 5.86 3.20
C LEU A 128 -13.78 5.11 4.47
N TYR A 129 -12.47 5.03 4.73
CA TYR A 129 -11.95 4.17 5.78
C TYR A 129 -11.28 4.98 6.89
N THR A 130 -11.76 4.79 8.10
CA THR A 130 -11.11 5.32 9.31
C THR A 130 -9.78 4.62 9.57
N LYS A 131 -9.00 5.10 10.53
CA LYS A 131 -7.76 4.43 10.95
C LYS A 131 -8.05 3.01 11.44
N GLU A 132 -9.12 2.85 12.22
CA GLU A 132 -9.57 1.58 12.78
C GLU A 132 -9.97 0.59 11.67
N ASP A 133 -10.66 1.07 10.63
CA ASP A 133 -11.01 0.26 9.47
C ASP A 133 -9.79 -0.21 8.70
N LYS A 134 -8.83 0.69 8.44
CA LYS A 134 -7.57 0.35 7.76
C LYS A 134 -6.83 -0.74 8.54
N MET A 135 -6.67 -0.55 9.85
CA MET A 135 -6.06 -1.54 10.74
C MET A 135 -6.82 -2.87 10.80
N ARG A 136 -8.13 -2.88 10.57
CA ARG A 136 -8.95 -4.10 10.48
C ARG A 136 -8.68 -4.82 9.16
N LEU A 137 -8.76 -4.12 8.03
CA LEU A 137 -8.50 -4.66 6.68
C LEU A 137 -7.09 -5.27 6.57
N GLU A 138 -6.10 -4.62 7.17
CA GLU A 138 -4.71 -5.10 7.23
C GLU A 138 -4.56 -6.47 7.89
N LYS A 139 -5.51 -6.87 8.75
CA LYS A 139 -5.48 -8.14 9.50
C LYS A 139 -6.26 -9.28 8.83
N ILE A 140 -7.05 -9.01 7.79
CA ILE A 140 -7.83 -10.02 7.07
C ILE A 140 -6.89 -11.01 6.38
N GLU A 141 -7.06 -12.31 6.57
CA GLU A 141 -6.15 -13.30 5.98
C GLU A 141 -6.46 -13.57 4.50
N ASP A 142 -7.73 -13.63 4.11
CA ASP A 142 -8.15 -13.89 2.74
C ASP A 142 -8.24 -12.60 1.93
N GLN A 143 -7.45 -12.48 0.87
CA GLN A 143 -7.51 -11.34 -0.05
C GLN A 143 -8.92 -11.17 -0.66
N LYS A 144 -9.64 -12.26 -0.92
CA LYS A 144 -10.99 -12.18 -1.53
C LYS A 144 -12.00 -11.48 -0.63
N GLU A 145 -11.83 -11.57 0.69
CA GLU A 145 -12.69 -10.87 1.64
C GLU A 145 -12.46 -9.35 1.57
N ILE A 146 -11.20 -8.92 1.43
CA ILE A 146 -10.85 -7.50 1.22
C ILE A 146 -11.41 -7.00 -0.12
N GLU A 147 -11.20 -7.77 -1.19
CA GLU A 147 -11.71 -7.44 -2.53
C GLU A 147 -13.24 -7.36 -2.52
N TRP A 148 -13.92 -8.25 -1.80
CA TRP A 148 -15.37 -8.21 -1.66
C TRP A 148 -15.81 -6.92 -0.97
N GLU A 149 -15.20 -6.53 0.15
CA GLU A 149 -15.52 -5.28 0.83
C GLU A 149 -15.30 -4.05 -0.07
N PHE A 150 -14.16 -3.99 -0.77
CA PHE A 150 -13.88 -2.92 -1.71
C PHE A 150 -14.90 -2.88 -2.84
N SER A 151 -15.33 -4.05 -3.35
CA SER A 151 -16.34 -4.13 -4.41
C SER A 151 -17.70 -3.59 -3.99
N GLN A 152 -18.09 -3.70 -2.71
CA GLN A 152 -19.36 -3.17 -2.23
C GLN A 152 -19.41 -1.64 -2.35
N VAL A 153 -18.29 -0.97 -2.10
CA VAL A 153 -18.21 0.48 -2.21
C VAL A 153 -17.98 0.93 -3.64
N LEU A 154 -17.09 0.25 -4.36
CA LEU A 154 -16.76 0.60 -5.73
C LEU A 154 -17.94 0.34 -6.67
N SER A 155 -18.75 -0.71 -6.47
CA SER A 155 -19.85 -1.10 -7.37
C SER A 155 -20.87 0.00 -7.66
N ASN A 156 -21.07 0.92 -6.71
CA ASN A 156 -22.04 2.01 -6.80
C ASN A 156 -21.43 3.36 -7.20
N LEU A 157 -20.12 3.40 -7.45
CA LEU A 157 -19.41 4.63 -7.74
C LEU A 157 -19.56 5.01 -9.21
N ASP A 158 -20.11 6.20 -9.48
CA ASP A 158 -20.11 6.81 -10.81
C ASP A 158 -18.83 7.66 -10.98
N LEU A 159 -17.86 7.08 -11.70
CA LEU A 159 -16.57 7.74 -11.93
C LEU A 159 -16.69 8.96 -12.84
N SER A 160 -17.79 9.15 -13.57
CA SER A 160 -18.02 10.36 -14.38
C SER A 160 -18.16 11.60 -13.50
N ARG A 161 -18.58 11.46 -12.24
CA ARG A 161 -18.65 12.57 -11.28
C ARG A 161 -17.28 12.94 -10.71
N ILE A 162 -16.40 11.96 -10.59
CA ILE A 162 -15.02 12.15 -10.10
C ILE A 162 -14.14 12.69 -11.24
N PHE A 163 -14.39 12.24 -12.47
CA PHE A 163 -13.67 12.62 -13.68
C PHE A 163 -14.61 13.28 -14.70
N PRO A 164 -15.18 14.47 -14.42
CA PRO A 164 -16.22 15.10 -15.26
C PRO A 164 -15.74 15.50 -16.66
N HIS A 165 -14.44 15.61 -16.85
CA HIS A 165 -13.83 15.94 -18.15
C HIS A 165 -13.54 14.71 -19.02
N LYS A 166 -13.74 13.49 -18.50
CA LYS A 166 -13.51 12.25 -19.24
C LYS A 166 -14.81 11.79 -19.88
N LYS A 167 -14.74 11.47 -21.18
CA LYS A 167 -15.89 10.96 -21.93
C LYS A 167 -16.03 9.47 -21.69
N VAL A 168 -17.19 9.05 -21.19
CA VAL A 168 -17.60 7.65 -21.21
C VAL A 168 -17.67 7.19 -22.67
N ARG A 169 -17.05 6.04 -22.96
CA ARG A 169 -17.03 5.44 -24.30
C ARG A 169 -18.03 4.30 -24.40
#